data_AF-A0A6A6FA56-F1
#
_entry.id   AF-A0A6A6FA56-F1
#
_cell.length_a   1.000
_cell.length_b   1.000
_cell.length_c   1.000
_cell.angle_alpha   90.00
_cell.angle_beta   90.00
_cell.angle_gamma   90.00
#
_symmetry.space_group_name_H-M   'P 1'
#
loop_
_entity.id
_entity.type
_entity.pdbx_description
1 polymer ?
#
loop_
_entity_poly.entity_id
_entity_poly.type
_entity_poly.pdbx_seq_one_letter_code
_entity_poly.pdbx_strand_id
1 'polypeptide(L)'
;MDLPTTEKQCRVAFTSGHIDLPEAQFLEHYRKALDSAIDAKDQFIVSNAGGADSLALQYLLRQGVDPVQITIYIHTPPEHRQKNSNAKIGAIDELRTGDATLATYEKQGLNVRVIKGWHTQRDAAMSDYDILWVRSDEETKVLYGKKYRPGRISGTQKNKSRRDALAQEQRSASC
;
A
#
# COMPACT_ATOMS: atom_id res chain seq x y z
N MET A 1 -15.03 -20.53 36.22
CA MET A 1 -15.27 -19.12 35.84
C MET A 1 -14.41 -18.87 34.63
N ASP A 2 -14.98 -19.07 33.45
CA ASP A 2 -14.27 -18.80 32.20
C ASP A 2 -14.40 -17.32 31.90
N LEU A 3 -13.26 -16.61 31.92
CA LEU A 3 -13.16 -15.24 31.46
C LEU A 3 -13.44 -15.22 29.95
N PRO A 4 -14.17 -14.24 29.41
CA PRO A 4 -14.35 -14.13 27.97
C PRO A 4 -12.98 -13.80 27.35
N THR A 5 -12.38 -14.79 26.67
CA THR A 5 -11.24 -14.57 25.78
C THR A 5 -11.71 -13.55 24.76
N THR A 6 -11.27 -12.30 24.92
CA THR A 6 -11.54 -11.25 23.94
C THR A 6 -10.76 -11.65 22.71
N GLU A 7 -11.40 -12.35 21.77
CA GLU A 7 -10.77 -12.66 20.49
C GLU A 7 -10.36 -11.34 19.88
N LYS A 8 -9.04 -11.10 19.84
CA LYS A 8 -8.45 -9.90 19.30
C LYS A 8 -8.87 -9.86 17.83
N GLN A 9 -9.75 -8.91 17.49
CA GLN A 9 -10.24 -8.75 16.12
C GLN A 9 -9.04 -8.67 15.18
N CYS A 10 -8.99 -9.60 14.22
CA CYS A 10 -8.05 -9.56 13.11
C CYS A 10 -8.35 -8.30 12.31
N ARG A 11 -7.42 -7.34 12.34
CA ARG A 11 -7.58 -6.07 11.63
C ARG A 11 -6.93 -6.16 10.28
N VAL A 12 -7.32 -5.26 9.38
CA VAL A 12 -6.74 -5.14 8.05
C VAL A 12 -5.83 -3.92 7.99
N ALA A 13 -4.53 -4.15 7.88
CA ALA A 13 -3.49 -3.14 7.79
C ALA A 13 -3.21 -2.77 6.33
N PHE A 14 -3.25 -1.48 6.01
CA PHE A 14 -2.92 -1.01 4.68
C PHE A 14 -1.53 -0.43 4.58
N THR A 15 -0.69 -1.01 3.73
CA THR A 15 0.67 -0.50 3.53
C THR A 15 0.71 0.49 2.37
N SER A 16 1.29 1.66 2.61
CA SER A 16 1.55 2.66 1.57
C SER A 16 2.83 3.41 1.84
N GLY A 17 3.54 3.81 0.78
CA GLY A 17 4.72 4.64 0.92
C GLY A 17 5.23 5.21 -0.38
N HIS A 18 6.47 5.71 -0.32
CA HIS A 18 7.12 6.31 -1.47
C HIS A 18 7.62 5.23 -2.44
N ILE A 19 7.53 5.52 -3.74
CA ILE A 19 8.06 4.63 -4.79
C ILE A 19 9.60 4.62 -4.84
N ASP A 20 10.22 5.69 -4.34
CA ASP A 20 11.66 5.91 -4.25
C ASP A 20 12.13 5.78 -2.79
N LEU A 21 11.74 4.68 -2.14
CA LEU A 21 12.12 4.37 -0.77
C LEU A 21 13.28 3.36 -0.76
N PRO A 22 14.48 3.73 -0.26
CA PRO A 22 15.56 2.78 -0.03
C PRO A 22 15.20 1.76 1.05
N GLU A 23 15.75 0.54 0.97
CA GLU A 23 15.46 -0.52 1.95
C GLU A 23 15.81 -0.11 3.39
N ALA A 24 16.90 0.62 3.60
CA ALA A 24 17.28 1.10 4.93
C ALA A 24 16.21 2.01 5.56
N GLN A 25 15.66 2.97 4.79
CA GLN A 25 14.56 3.84 5.26
C GLN A 25 13.27 3.04 5.46
N PHE A 26 13.02 2.05 4.59
CA PHE A 26 11.89 1.16 4.78
C PHE A 26 11.97 0.42 6.11
N LEU A 27 13.11 -0.21 6.42
CA LEU A 27 13.32 -0.91 7.68
C LEU A 27 13.24 0.03 8.88
N GLU A 28 13.74 1.25 8.77
CA GLU A 28 13.66 2.24 9.84
C GLU A 28 12.22 2.63 10.18
N HIS A 29 11.37 2.87 9.16
CA HIS A 29 10.05 3.45 9.37
C HIS A 29 8.89 2.44 9.37
N TYR A 30 9.02 1.32 8.67
CA TYR A 30 7.93 0.35 8.49
C TYR A 30 8.07 -0.88 9.38
N ARG A 31 9.30 -1.32 9.68
CA ARG A 31 9.56 -2.58 10.37
C ARG A 31 8.76 -2.74 11.66
N LYS A 32 8.85 -1.77 12.56
CA LYS A 32 8.19 -1.86 13.87
C LYS A 32 6.67 -2.04 13.76
N ALA A 33 6.04 -1.33 12.83
CA ALA A 33 4.60 -1.40 12.62
C ALA A 33 4.20 -2.72 11.94
N LEU A 34 5.00 -3.19 10.96
CA LEU A 34 4.80 -4.48 10.32
C LEU A 34 4.97 -5.63 11.32
N ASP A 35 6.05 -5.64 12.10
CA ASP A 35 6.29 -6.67 13.13
C ASP A 35 5.10 -6.72 14.12
N SER A 36 4.61 -5.56 14.57
CA SER A 36 3.44 -5.49 15.46
C SER A 36 2.16 -6.06 14.83
N ALA A 37 1.95 -5.82 13.53
CA ALA A 37 0.81 -6.34 12.77
C ALA A 37 0.92 -7.85 12.53
N ILE A 38 2.14 -8.34 12.26
CA ILE A 38 2.44 -9.77 12.09
C ILE A 38 2.17 -10.51 13.40
N ASP A 39 2.67 -9.98 14.53
CA ASP A 39 2.42 -10.55 15.86
C ASP A 39 0.93 -10.55 16.21
N ALA A 40 0.17 -9.57 15.71
CA ALA A 40 -1.27 -9.48 15.88
C ALA A 40 -2.05 -10.43 14.94
N LYS A 41 -1.40 -11.06 13.96
CA LYS A 41 -2.03 -11.84 12.87
C LYS A 41 -3.05 -11.01 12.09
N ASP A 42 -2.73 -9.75 11.87
CA ASP A 42 -3.54 -8.86 11.05
C ASP A 42 -3.44 -9.26 9.56
N GLN A 43 -4.46 -8.91 8.78
CA GLN A 43 -4.41 -9.02 7.32
C GLN A 43 -3.69 -7.81 6.74
N PHE A 44 -3.07 -7.98 5.59
CA PHE A 44 -2.29 -6.97 4.91
C PHE A 44 -2.87 -6.64 3.56
N ILE A 45 -3.05 -5.36 3.30
CA ILE A 45 -3.31 -4.84 1.97
C ILE A 45 -2.06 -4.13 1.47
N VAL A 46 -1.55 -4.60 0.34
CA VAL A 46 -0.40 -4.01 -0.36
C VAL A 46 -0.76 -3.73 -1.83
N SER A 47 0.03 -2.90 -2.49
CA SER A 47 -0.12 -2.65 -3.94
C SER A 47 1.03 -3.30 -4.73
N ASN A 48 0.88 -3.35 -6.05
CA ASN A 48 1.95 -3.78 -6.96
C ASN A 48 2.94 -2.64 -7.34
N ALA A 49 2.99 -1.54 -6.58
CA ALA A 49 3.91 -0.46 -6.85
C ALA A 49 5.33 -0.74 -6.35
N GLY A 50 6.32 -0.13 -7.02
CA GLY A 50 7.70 -0.13 -6.55
C GLY A 50 7.87 0.64 -5.24
N GLY A 51 9.04 0.50 -4.61
CA GLY A 51 9.36 1.15 -3.34
C GLY A 51 8.67 0.45 -2.17
N ALA A 52 8.00 1.21 -1.32
CA ALA A 52 7.44 0.72 -0.05
C ALA A 52 6.54 -0.50 -0.20
N ASP A 53 5.68 -0.57 -1.22
CA ASP A 53 4.72 -1.67 -1.37
C ASP A 53 5.44 -2.98 -1.75
N SER A 54 6.40 -2.91 -2.67
CA SER A 54 7.23 -4.07 -3.05
C SER A 54 8.13 -4.54 -1.90
N LEU A 55 8.69 -3.60 -1.13
CA LEU A 55 9.52 -3.90 0.04
C LEU A 55 8.68 -4.52 1.16
N ALA A 56 7.46 -4.03 1.38
CA ALA A 56 6.52 -4.60 2.34
C ALA A 56 6.11 -6.02 1.98
N LEU A 57 5.72 -6.27 0.72
CA LEU A 57 5.38 -7.62 0.27
C LEU A 57 6.55 -8.59 0.49
N GLN A 58 7.76 -8.21 0.09
CA GLN A 58 8.95 -9.03 0.31
C GLN A 58 9.25 -9.25 1.79
N TYR A 59 9.06 -8.23 2.62
CA TYR A 59 9.24 -8.33 4.07
C TYR A 59 8.25 -9.32 4.69
N LEU A 60 6.96 -9.21 4.37
CA LEU A 60 5.90 -10.08 4.88
C LEU A 60 6.16 -11.55 4.49
N LEU A 61 6.51 -11.80 3.22
CA LEU A 61 6.85 -13.14 2.75
C LEU A 61 8.09 -13.70 3.46
N ARG A 62 9.12 -12.88 3.71
CA ARG A 62 10.34 -13.28 4.42
C ARG A 62 10.08 -13.60 5.89
N GLN A 63 9.15 -12.90 6.53
CA GLN A 63 8.72 -13.18 7.90
C GLN A 63 7.80 -14.41 8.02
N GLY A 64 7.47 -15.06 6.90
CA GLY A 64 6.63 -16.25 6.89
C GLY A 64 5.14 -15.96 7.14
N VAL A 65 4.68 -14.75 6.83
CA VAL A 65 3.25 -14.43 6.85
C VAL A 65 2.54 -15.31 5.82
N ASP A 66 1.45 -15.95 6.22
CA ASP A 66 0.67 -16.79 5.33
C ASP A 66 0.15 -15.96 4.14
N PRO A 67 0.38 -16.38 2.89
CA PRO A 67 -0.13 -15.69 1.70
C PRO A 67 -1.62 -15.35 1.75
N VAL A 68 -2.45 -16.14 2.45
CA VAL A 68 -3.89 -15.85 2.61
C VAL A 68 -4.17 -14.60 3.45
N GLN A 69 -3.23 -14.17 4.28
CA GLN A 69 -3.31 -12.92 5.03
C GLN A 69 -2.92 -11.70 4.19
N ILE A 70 -2.38 -11.90 2.98
CA ILE A 70 -1.87 -10.82 2.14
C ILE A 70 -2.77 -10.66 0.91
N THR A 71 -3.34 -9.47 0.77
CA THR A 71 -4.11 -9.06 -0.41
C THR A 71 -3.35 -8.02 -1.21
N ILE A 72 -3.02 -8.37 -2.46
CA ILE A 72 -2.41 -7.47 -3.44
C ILE A 72 -3.51 -6.79 -4.25
N TYR A 73 -3.56 -5.46 -4.16
CA TYR A 73 -4.42 -4.66 -5.01
C TYR A 73 -3.67 -4.18 -6.25
N ILE A 74 -4.26 -4.49 -7.39
CA ILE A 74 -3.76 -4.11 -8.70
C ILE A 74 -4.76 -3.16 -9.33
N HIS A 75 -4.29 -1.98 -9.71
CA HIS A 75 -5.07 -1.01 -10.44
C HIS A 75 -4.80 -1.18 -11.93
N THR A 76 -5.85 -1.33 -12.72
CA THR A 76 -5.81 -1.22 -14.18
C THR A 76 -6.37 0.14 -14.60
N PRO A 77 -5.58 0.97 -15.32
CA PRO A 77 -6.09 2.24 -15.82
C PRO A 77 -7.25 2.01 -16.80
N PRO A 78 -8.26 2.89 -16.82
CA PRO A 78 -9.40 2.75 -17.73
C PRO A 78 -8.95 2.93 -19.19
N GLU A 79 -9.63 2.26 -20.14
CA GLU A 79 -9.25 2.22 -21.57
C GLU A 79 -9.11 3.61 -22.22
N HIS A 80 -9.88 4.60 -21.76
CA HIS A 80 -9.84 5.98 -22.26
C HIS A 80 -8.65 6.80 -21.72
N ARG A 81 -7.94 6.31 -20.69
CA ARG A 81 -6.60 6.79 -20.34
C ARG A 81 -5.65 6.22 -21.39
N GLN A 82 -5.91 6.57 -22.66
CA GLN A 82 -5.15 6.11 -23.80
C GLN A 82 -3.69 6.28 -23.48
N LYS A 83 -3.00 5.14 -23.53
CA LYS A 83 -1.55 4.98 -23.65
C LYS A 83 -0.95 6.32 -24.05
N ASN A 84 -0.40 7.06 -23.09
CA ASN A 84 0.52 8.13 -23.45
C ASN A 84 1.49 7.46 -24.42
N SER A 85 1.63 8.00 -25.63
CA SER A 85 2.35 7.42 -26.78
C SER A 85 3.84 7.14 -26.52
N ASN A 86 4.29 7.26 -25.27
CA ASN A 86 5.48 6.63 -24.73
C ASN A 86 5.26 5.13 -24.53
N ALA A 87 5.76 4.32 -25.47
CA ALA A 87 5.86 2.87 -25.36
C ALA A 87 6.43 2.37 -24.02
N LYS A 88 7.29 3.19 -23.37
CA LYS A 88 7.80 2.92 -22.01
C LYS A 88 6.71 2.85 -20.94
N ILE A 89 5.66 3.65 -21.02
CA ILE A 89 4.57 3.63 -20.03
C ILE A 89 3.66 2.41 -20.27
N GLY A 90 3.38 2.08 -21.54
CA GLY A 90 2.62 0.88 -21.89
C GLY A 90 3.30 -0.41 -21.41
N ALA A 91 4.62 -0.52 -21.59
CA ALA A 91 5.38 -1.67 -21.07
C ALA A 91 5.41 -1.73 -19.54
N ILE A 92 5.45 -0.59 -18.84
CA ILE A 92 5.37 -0.54 -17.37
C ILE A 92 3.97 -0.95 -16.89
N ASP A 93 2.92 -0.53 -17.58
CA ASP A 93 1.55 -0.93 -17.26
C ASP A 93 1.35 -2.42 -17.51
N GLU A 94 1.81 -2.97 -18.64
CA GLU A 94 1.80 -4.42 -18.91
C GLU A 94 2.62 -5.22 -17.89
N LEU A 95 3.78 -4.72 -17.43
CA LEU A 95 4.54 -5.38 -16.36
C LEU A 95 3.82 -5.34 -15.01
N ARG A 96 3.04 -4.29 -14.74
CA ARG A 96 2.33 -4.12 -13.45
C ARG A 96 1.00 -4.85 -13.43
N THR A 97 0.27 -4.89 -14.54
CA THR A 97 -1.10 -5.41 -14.61
C THR A 97 -1.26 -6.58 -15.56
N GLY A 98 -0.19 -7.06 -16.20
CA GLY A 98 -0.24 -8.15 -17.15
C GLY A 98 -0.48 -9.51 -16.49
N ASP A 99 -1.02 -10.43 -17.29
CA ASP A 99 -1.40 -11.78 -16.87
C ASP A 99 -0.25 -12.56 -16.22
N ALA A 100 1.00 -12.30 -16.64
CA ALA A 100 2.19 -12.94 -16.04
C ALA A 100 2.41 -12.55 -14.57
N THR A 101 2.15 -11.29 -14.21
CA THR A 101 2.28 -10.79 -12.84
C THR A 101 1.17 -11.33 -11.95
N LEU A 102 -0.07 -11.38 -12.49
CA LEU A 102 -1.21 -12.00 -11.81
C LEU A 102 -0.95 -13.49 -11.54
N ALA A 103 -0.53 -14.24 -12.56
CA ALA A 103 -0.22 -15.66 -12.44
C ALA A 103 0.93 -15.93 -11.46
N THR A 104 1.89 -14.99 -11.32
CA THR A 104 2.97 -15.12 -10.34
C THR A 104 2.44 -15.02 -8.91
N TYR A 105 1.59 -14.04 -8.62
CA TYR A 105 1.00 -13.87 -7.29
C TYR A 105 0.03 -15.00 -6.94
N GLU A 106 -0.78 -15.46 -7.90
CA GLU A 106 -1.68 -16.60 -7.71
C GLU A 106 -0.90 -17.89 -7.42
N LYS A 107 0.23 -18.14 -8.12
CA LYS A 107 1.12 -19.27 -7.83
C LYS A 107 1.74 -19.22 -6.43
N GLN A 108 1.93 -18.02 -5.89
CA GLN A 108 2.41 -17.81 -4.52
C GLN A 108 1.29 -17.95 -3.47
N GLY A 109 0.05 -18.21 -3.89
CA GLY A 109 -1.10 -18.33 -3.00
C GLY A 109 -1.62 -17.00 -2.45
N LEU A 110 -1.20 -15.88 -3.03
CA LEU A 110 -1.58 -14.54 -2.58
C LEU A 110 -2.99 -14.19 -3.08
N ASN A 111 -3.73 -13.45 -2.26
CA ASN A 111 -5.02 -12.92 -2.71
C ASN A 111 -4.78 -11.73 -3.65
N VAL A 112 -5.30 -11.79 -4.88
CA VAL A 112 -5.15 -10.71 -5.85
C VAL A 112 -6.49 -10.07 -6.14
N ARG A 113 -6.58 -8.74 -6.02
CA ARG A 113 -7.79 -7.97 -6.35
C ARG A 113 -7.47 -6.92 -7.39
N VAL A 114 -8.05 -7.09 -8.57
CA VAL A 114 -7.92 -6.15 -9.70
C VAL A 114 -9.09 -5.18 -9.67
N ILE A 115 -8.81 -3.88 -9.52
CA ILE A 115 -9.82 -2.82 -9.61
C ILE A 115 -9.61 -2.05 -10.91
N LYS A 116 -10.67 -1.98 -11.73
CA LYS A 116 -10.73 -1.12 -12.91
C LYS A 116 -11.08 0.30 -12.48
N GLY A 117 -10.26 1.30 -12.83
CA GLY A 117 -10.55 2.69 -12.50
C GLY A 117 -9.32 3.46 -12.05
N TRP A 118 -9.45 4.36 -11.07
CA TRP A 118 -8.34 5.19 -10.58
C TRP A 118 -7.84 4.72 -9.22
N HIS A 119 -6.57 5.00 -8.90
CA HIS A 119 -5.92 4.66 -7.61
C HIS A 119 -6.72 5.12 -6.36
N THR A 120 -7.63 6.08 -6.52
CA THR A 120 -8.46 6.63 -5.46
C THR A 120 -9.60 5.70 -4.99
N GLN A 121 -10.08 4.79 -5.83
CA GLN A 121 -11.19 3.89 -5.49
C GLN A 121 -10.80 2.76 -4.51
N ARG A 122 -9.50 2.66 -4.18
CA ARG A 122 -8.93 1.65 -3.28
C ARG A 122 -9.05 2.01 -1.78
N ASP A 123 -8.94 3.27 -1.40
CA ASP A 123 -8.50 3.62 -0.02
C ASP A 123 -9.63 4.06 0.94
N ALA A 124 -10.66 3.25 1.22
CA ALA A 124 -11.56 3.60 2.34
C ALA A 124 -12.37 2.45 2.94
N ALA A 125 -12.78 1.49 2.12
CA ALA A 125 -13.76 0.48 2.54
C ALA A 125 -13.12 -0.83 3.02
N MET A 126 -11.79 -0.92 3.12
CA MET A 126 -11.10 -2.21 3.18
C MET A 126 -9.97 -2.32 4.21
N SER A 127 -9.65 -1.27 4.97
CA SER A 127 -8.57 -1.31 5.97
C SER A 127 -8.96 -0.61 7.27
N ASP A 128 -8.60 -1.20 8.40
CA ASP A 128 -8.84 -0.65 9.73
C ASP A 128 -7.79 0.40 10.13
N TYR A 129 -6.56 0.27 9.63
CA TYR A 129 -5.48 1.21 9.90
C TYR A 129 -4.41 1.19 8.82
N ASP A 130 -3.53 2.20 8.87
CA ASP A 130 -2.49 2.39 7.87
C ASP A 130 -1.09 2.17 8.44
N ILE A 131 -0.26 1.45 7.68
CA ILE A 131 1.18 1.40 7.84
C ILE A 131 1.78 2.27 6.75
N LEU A 132 2.07 3.52 7.09
CA LEU A 132 2.64 4.49 6.16
C LEU A 132 3.65 5.40 6.84
N TRP A 133 4.57 5.92 6.04
CA TRP A 133 5.47 6.98 6.45
C TRP A 133 5.54 8.07 5.36
N VAL A 134 5.40 9.32 5.78
CA VAL A 134 5.55 10.49 4.92
C VAL A 134 6.88 11.12 5.25
N ARG A 135 7.75 11.22 4.25
CA ARG A 135 9.07 11.85 4.35
C ARG A 135 8.91 13.31 4.73
N SER A 136 9.78 13.80 5.61
CA SER A 136 9.80 15.22 5.98
C SER A 136 10.17 16.11 4.80
N ASP A 137 9.89 17.40 4.91
CA ASP A 137 10.21 18.35 3.85
C ASP A 137 11.74 18.50 3.69
N GLU A 138 12.47 18.47 4.80
CA GLU A 138 13.93 18.53 4.86
C GLU A 138 14.57 17.34 4.13
N GLU A 139 14.13 16.12 4.44
CA GLU A 139 14.61 14.90 3.76
C GLU A 139 14.24 14.90 2.27
N THR A 140 13.04 15.39 1.94
CA THR A 140 12.58 15.53 0.56
C THR A 140 13.45 16.52 -0.21
N LYS A 141 13.87 17.62 0.43
CA LYS A 141 14.78 18.62 -0.13
C LYS A 141 16.17 18.05 -0.37
N VAL A 142 16.70 17.26 0.57
CA VAL A 142 17.99 16.57 0.41
C VAL A 142 17.93 15.57 -0.76
N LEU A 143 16.87 14.76 -0.85
CA LEU A 143 16.73 13.74 -1.89
C LEU A 143 16.62 14.34 -3.29
N TYR A 144 15.75 15.33 -3.47
CA TYR A 144 15.49 15.88 -4.80
C TYR A 144 16.44 17.01 -5.18
N GLY A 145 17.14 17.63 -4.23
CA GLY A 145 18.10 18.70 -4.47
C GLY A 145 17.52 19.80 -5.36
N LYS A 146 18.11 20.00 -6.55
CA LYS A 146 17.62 20.99 -7.54
C LYS A 146 16.23 20.69 -8.12
N LYS A 147 15.75 19.45 -8.01
CA LYS A 147 14.40 19.03 -8.46
C LYS A 147 13.35 19.17 -7.36
N TYR A 148 13.75 19.56 -6.14
CA TYR A 148 12.85 19.79 -5.04
C TYR A 148 11.88 20.92 -5.38
N ARG A 149 10.61 20.74 -5.04
CA ARG A 149 9.55 21.72 -5.26
C ARG A 149 8.89 22.03 -3.91
N PRO A 150 9.11 23.22 -3.33
CA PRO A 150 8.52 23.57 -2.04
C PRO A 150 7.00 23.52 -2.11
N GLY A 151 6.38 22.99 -1.06
CA GLY A 151 4.92 22.83 -0.96
C GLY A 151 4.33 21.71 -1.83
N ARG A 152 5.15 20.88 -2.49
CA ARG A 152 4.65 19.73 -3.24
C ARG A 152 4.12 18.66 -2.29
N ILE A 153 2.82 18.41 -2.33
CA ILE A 153 2.20 17.29 -1.62
C ILE A 153 2.56 15.96 -2.30
N SER A 154 3.19 15.05 -1.56
CA SER A 154 3.57 13.72 -2.04
C SER A 154 2.33 12.84 -2.28
N GLY A 155 2.47 11.81 -3.12
CA GLY A 155 1.38 10.85 -3.35
C GLY A 155 0.94 10.15 -2.06
N THR A 156 1.91 9.74 -1.23
CA THR A 156 1.66 9.14 0.08
C THR A 156 0.90 10.08 1.00
N GLN A 157 1.25 11.37 1.01
CA GLN A 157 0.52 12.37 1.81
C GLN A 157 -0.91 12.57 1.31
N LYS A 158 -1.14 12.62 -0.02
CA LYS A 158 -2.50 12.67 -0.58
C LYS A 158 -3.33 11.45 -0.17
N ASN A 159 -2.74 10.25 -0.21
CA ASN A 159 -3.42 9.02 0.20
C ASN A 159 -3.75 9.01 1.70
N LYS A 160 -2.84 9.51 2.54
CA LYS A 160 -3.08 9.70 3.97
C LYS A 160 -4.23 10.67 4.22
N SER A 161 -4.16 11.89 3.69
CA SER A 161 -5.19 12.92 3.91
C SER A 161 -6.57 12.46 3.47
N ARG A 162 -6.66 11.71 2.37
CA ARG A 162 -7.93 11.17 1.88
C ARG A 162 -8.52 10.11 2.81
N ARG A 163 -7.69 9.22 3.37
CA ARG A 163 -8.15 8.22 4.35
C ARG A 163 -8.54 8.86 5.67
N ASP A 164 -7.76 9.84 6.14
CA ASP A 164 -8.10 10.61 7.34
C ASP A 164 -9.47 11.29 7.19
N ALA A 165 -9.76 11.88 6.02
CA ALA A 165 -11.06 12.47 5.72
C ALA A 165 -12.20 11.44 5.73
N LEU A 166 -12.00 10.28 5.12
CA LEU A 166 -13.02 9.21 5.07
C LEU A 166 -13.29 8.60 6.45
N ALA A 167 -12.24 8.42 7.27
CA ALA A 167 -12.37 7.96 8.65
C ALA A 167 -13.15 8.98 9.51
N GLN A 168 -12.96 10.28 9.25
CA GLN A 168 -13.71 11.33 9.92
C GLN A 168 -15.19 11.36 9.50
N GLU A 169 -15.48 11.18 8.21
CA GLU A 169 -16.86 11.07 7.69
C GLU A 169 -17.60 9.88 8.30
N GLN A 170 -16.97 8.69 8.34
CA GLN A 170 -17.57 7.49 8.93
C GLN A 170 -17.88 7.65 10.43
N ARG A 171 -16.99 8.30 11.19
CA ARG A 171 -17.24 8.62 12.61
C ARG A 171 -18.40 9.59 12.79
N SER A 172 -18.54 10.55 11.88
CA SER A 172 -19.60 11.57 11.94
C SER A 172 -20.96 11.01 11.53
N ALA A 173 -21.01 10.00 10.66
CA ALA A 173 -22.24 9.34 10.20
C ALA A 173 -22.75 8.25 11.15
N SER A 174 -21.92 7.80 12.10
CA SER A 174 -22.29 6.80 13.11
C SER A 174 -22.84 7.42 14.40
N CYS A 175 -23.05 8.74 14.43
CA CYS A 175 -23.52 9.50 15.59
C CYS A 175 -24.97 9.98 15.42
#